data_AF-A0AB34FAH2-F1
#
_entry.id   AF-A0AB34FAH2-F1
#
_cell.length_a   1.000
_cell.length_b   1.000
_cell.length_c   1.000
_cell.angle_alpha   90.00
_cell.angle_beta   90.00
_cell.angle_gamma   90.00
#
_symmetry.space_group_name_H-M   'P 1'
#
loop_
_entity.id
_entity.type
_entity.pdbx_description
1 polymer ?
#
loop_
_entity_poly.entity_id
_entity_poly.type
_entity_poly.pdbx_seq_one_letter_code
_entity_poly.pdbx_strand_id
1 'polypeptide(L)' 'MKWPLAIDVFKGQYDALMRGALLAYQADFFRNFEVGQTFQVRLLGRVGYFTMDPKNLEHMLQTQFDSMTSRPPL' A
#
# COMPACT_ATOMS: atom_id res chain seq x y z
N MET A 1 -22.96 -10.79 6.04
CA MET A 1 -22.07 -11.65 5.24
C MET A 1 -20.64 -11.18 5.44
N LYS A 2 -19.73 -12.06 5.87
CA LYS A 2 -18.30 -11.77 6.04
C LYS A 2 -17.58 -12.27 4.79
N TRP A 3 -16.83 -11.42 4.10
CA TRP A 3 -16.06 -11.85 2.94
C TRP A 3 -14.76 -12.52 3.42
N PRO A 4 -14.03 -13.23 2.54
CA PRO A 4 -12.65 -13.59 2.82
C PRO A 4 -11.85 -12.35 3.21
N LEU A 5 -10.99 -12.44 4.24
CA LEU A 5 -10.29 -11.31 4.86
C LEU A 5 -9.64 -10.37 3.84
N ALA A 6 -9.02 -10.92 2.78
CA ALA A 6 -8.38 -10.12 1.74
C ALA A 6 -9.36 -9.23 0.95
N ILE A 7 -10.57 -9.73 0.68
CA ILE A 7 -11.62 -8.99 -0.02
C ILE A 7 -12.23 -7.94 0.90
N ASP A 8 -12.46 -8.28 2.18
CA ASP A 8 -12.95 -7.32 3.17
C ASP A 8 -11.97 -6.16 3.38
N VAL A 9 -10.66 -6.44 3.48
CA VAL A 9 -9.61 -5.41 3.58
C VAL A 9 -9.55 -4.56 2.31
N PHE A 10 -9.64 -5.18 1.13
CA PHE A 10 -9.64 -4.43 -0.12
C PHE A 10 -10.83 -3.49 -0.25
N LYS A 11 -12.04 -3.99 0.06
CA LYS A 11 -13.25 -3.16 0.06
C LYS A 11 -13.12 -2.02 1.06
N GLY A 12 -12.60 -2.29 2.26
CA GLY A 12 -12.33 -1.26 3.27
C GLY A 12 -11.38 -0.17 2.76
N GLN A 13 -10.29 -0.55 2.09
CA GLN A 13 -9.37 0.41 1.46
C GLN A 13 -10.04 1.22 0.34
N TYR A 14 -10.82 0.58 -0.53
CA TYR A 14 -11.56 1.27 -1.59
C TYR A 14 -12.55 2.28 -1.03
N ASP A 15 -13.37 1.87 -0.06
CA ASP A 15 -14.36 2.74 0.56
C ASP A 15 -13.70 3.90 1.34
N ALA A 16 -12.52 3.69 1.92
CA ALA A 16 -11.74 4.74 2.59
C ALA A 16 -11.12 5.71 1.59
N LEU A 17 -10.61 5.21 0.45
CA LEU A 17 -10.11 6.05 -0.65
C LEU A 17 -11.22 6.96 -1.20
N MET A 18 -12.40 6.41 -1.47
CA MET A 18 -13.55 7.18 -1.98
C MET A 18 -14.04 8.25 -0.99
N ARG A 19 -13.72 8.08 0.30
CA ARG A 19 -14.04 9.04 1.37
C ARG A 19 -12.89 9.99 1.73
N GLY A 20 -11.75 9.91 1.04
CA GLY A 20 -10.56 10.71 1.35
C GLY A 20 -9.87 10.35 2.68
N ALA A 21 -10.19 9.18 3.25
CA ALA A 21 -9.72 8.73 4.56
C ALA A 21 -8.74 7.54 4.47
N LEU A 22 -8.12 7.32 3.30
CA LEU A 22 -7.25 6.16 3.04
C LEU A 22 -6.08 6.06 4.03
N LEU A 23 -5.43 7.19 4.34
CA LEU A 23 -4.28 7.21 5.25
C LEU A 23 -4.68 6.83 6.68
N ALA A 24 -5.85 7.28 7.14
CA ALA A 24 -6.38 6.91 8.44
C ALA A 24 -6.67 5.41 8.51
N TYR A 25 -7.33 4.86 7.48
CA TYR A 25 -7.58 3.42 7.37
C TYR A 25 -6.28 2.62 7.40
N GLN A 26 -5.25 3.03 6.66
CA GLN A 26 -3.96 2.34 6.66
C GLN A 26 -3.29 2.42 8.03
N ALA A 27 -3.25 3.59 8.67
CA ALA A 27 -2.70 3.72 10.01
C ALA A 27 -3.40 2.80 11.03
N ASP A 28 -4.73 2.71 10.98
CA ASP A 28 -5.51 1.76 11.79
C ASP A 28 -5.18 0.31 11.47
N PHE A 29 -5.07 -0.03 10.18
CA PHE A 29 -4.73 -1.38 9.74
C PHE A 29 -3.35 -1.81 10.27
N PHE A 30 -2.33 -0.96 10.14
CA PHE A 30 -1.00 -1.24 10.66
C PHE A 30 -0.99 -1.41 12.19
N ARG A 31 -1.73 -0.55 12.93
CA ARG A 31 -1.84 -0.65 14.39
C ARG A 31 -2.52 -1.94 14.85
N ASN A 32 -3.61 -2.32 14.18
CA ASN A 32 -4.47 -3.39 14.66
C ASN A 32 -4.03 -4.80 14.23
N PHE A 33 -3.26 -4.92 13.14
CA PHE A 33 -2.89 -6.22 12.57
C PHE A 33 -1.42 -6.61 12.76
N GLU A 34 -0.61 -5.79 13.45
CA GLU A 34 0.82 -6.03 13.74
C GLU A 34 1.63 -6.53 12.51
N VAL A 35 1.28 -6.05 11.32
CA VAL A 35 1.81 -6.52 10.02
C VAL A 35 3.27 -6.10 9.74
N GLY A 36 4.00 -5.67 10.77
CA GLY A 36 5.33 -5.06 10.65
C GLY A 36 5.29 -3.68 10.00
N GLN A 37 6.45 -3.01 9.95
CA GLN A 37 6.57 -1.66 9.38
C GLN A 37 6.61 -1.67 7.84
N THR A 38 6.78 -2.82 7.21
CA THR A 38 6.76 -3.00 5.76
C THR A 38 6.10 -4.32 5.43
N PHE A 39 5.12 -4.32 4.51
CA PHE A 39 4.46 -5.54 4.08
C PHE A 39 4.11 -5.54 2.59
N GLN A 40 3.96 -6.75 2.06
CA GLN A 40 3.51 -7.00 0.70
C GLN A 40 2.01 -7.32 0.70
N VAL A 41 1.28 -6.75 -0.26
CA VAL A 41 -0.10 -7.12 -0.58
C VAL A 41 -0.13 -7.79 -1.94
N ARG A 42 -0.74 -8.97 -2.00
CA ARG A 42 -1.04 -9.65 -3.26
C ARG A 42 -2.54 -9.68 -3.43
N LEU A 43 -3.05 -9.02 -4.47
CA LEU A 43 -4.47 -8.90 -4.71
C LEU A 43 -4.77 -8.90 -6.22
N LEU A 44 -5.70 -9.75 -6.64
CA LEU A 44 -6.14 -9.88 -8.05
C LEU A 44 -4.96 -10.00 -9.03
N GLY A 45 -3.95 -10.80 -8.66
CA GLY A 45 -2.73 -11.00 -9.45
C GLY A 45 -1.74 -9.82 -9.44
N ARG A 46 -2.08 -8.69 -8.80
CA ARG A 46 -1.19 -7.54 -8.63
C ARG A 46 -0.47 -7.61 -7.29
N VAL A 47 0.74 -7.08 -7.28
CA VAL A 47 1.59 -6.96 -6.08
C VAL A 47 1.73 -5.48 -5.74
N GLY A 48 1.43 -5.13 -4.51
CA GLY A 48 1.71 -3.81 -3.92
C GLY A 48 2.57 -3.95 -2.67
N TYR A 49 3.28 -2.88 -2.33
CA TYR A 49 4.07 -2.79 -1.10
C TYR A 49 3.65 -1.56 -0.32
N PHE A 50 3.52 -1.71 0.99
CA PHE A 50 3.22 -0.62 1.92
C PHE A 50 4.33 -0.56 2.96
N THR A 51 4.73 0.65 3.33
CA THR A 51 5.76 0.87 4.35
C THR A 51 5.43 2.09 5.21
N MET A 52 5.62 1.95 6.52
CA MET A 52 5.72 3.04 7.49
C MET A 52 7.14 3.12 8.11
N ASP A 53 8.08 2.30 7.64
CA ASP A 53 9.49 2.40 8.05
C ASP A 53 10.06 3.75 7.56
N PRO A 54 10.52 4.64 8.46
CA PRO A 54 11.03 5.95 8.11
C PRO A 54 12.23 5.87 7.14
N LYS A 55 13.08 4.84 7.25
CA LYS A 55 14.22 4.67 6.34
C LYS A 55 13.77 4.38 4.92
N ASN A 56 12.76 3.52 4.76
CA ASN A 56 12.20 3.22 3.45
C ASN A 56 11.51 4.45 2.86
N LEU A 57 10.80 5.23 3.69
CA LEU A 57 10.17 6.47 3.26
C LEU A 57 11.21 7.51 2.80
N GLU A 58 12.31 7.69 3.54
CA GLU A 58 13.41 8.56 3.14
C GLU A 58 14.00 8.16 1.80
N HIS A 59 14.31 6.86 1.62
CA HIS A 59 14.81 6.35 0.35
C HIS A 59 13.83 6.56 -0.80
N MET A 60 12.53 6.32 -0.59
CA MET A 60 11.51 6.58 -1.60
C MET A 60 11.44 8.05 -1.99
N LEU A 61 11.42 8.97 -1.01
CA LEU A 61 11.36 10.41 -1.28
C LEU A 61 12.61 10.95 -1.98
N GLN A 62 13.76 10.33 -1.76
CA GLN A 62 15.01 10.66 -2.44
C GLN A 62 15.14 10.04 -3.84
N THR A 63 14.31 9.05 -4.16
CA THR A 63 14.36 8.35 -5.45
C THR A 63 13.67 9.19 -6.52
N GLN A 64 14.38 9.46 -7.62
CA GLN A 64 13.81 10.11 -8.80
C GLN A 64 13.06 9.09 -9.66
N PHE A 65 11.82 8.76 -9.29
CA PHE A 65 11.00 7.76 -10.00
C PHE A 65 10.77 8.07 -11.49
N ASP A 66 10.77 9.35 -11.88
CA ASP A 66 10.62 9.75 -13.28
C ASP A 66 11.74 9.21 -14.18
N SER A 67 12.96 9.11 -13.64
CA SER A 67 14.11 8.53 -14.34
C SER A 67 14.02 7.01 -14.53
N MET A 68 13.12 6.33 -13.81
CA MET A 68 12.91 4.89 -13.90
C MET A 68 11.89 4.48 -14.99
N THR A 69 11.25 5.45 -15.66
CA THR A 69 10.43 5.18 -16.85
C THR A 69 11.31 5.08 -18.10
N SER A 70 12.23 4.11 -18.12
CA SER A 70 12.99 3.80 -19.32
C SER A 70 12.08 3.12 -20.34
N ARG A 71 11.63 3.92 -21.32
CA ARG A 71 11.32 3.48 -22.69
C ARG A 71 12.36 2.44 -23.13
N PRO A 72 11.99 1.30 -23.73
CA PRO A 72 12.99 0.37 -24.24
C PRO A 72 13.84 1.08 -25.33
N PRO A 73 15.16 0.84 -25.39
CA PRO A 73 16.01 1.44 -26.42
C PRO A 73 15.57 0.96 -27.81
N LEU A 74 15.49 1.89 -28.76
CA LEU A 74 15.35 1.62 -30.20
C LEU A 74 16.67 1.08 -30.76
#